data_AF-A0AB38R584-F1
#
_entry.id   AF-A0AB38R584-F1
#
_cell.length_a   1.000
_cell.length_b   1.000
_cell.length_c   1.000
_cell.angle_alpha   90.00
_cell.angle_beta   90.00
_cell.angle_gamma   90.00
#
_symmetry.space_group_name_H-M   'P 1'
#
loop_
_entity.id
_entity.type
_entity.pdbx_description
1 polymer ?
#
loop_
_entity_poly.entity_id
_entity_poly.type
_entity_poly.pdbx_seq_one_letter_code
_entity_poly.pdbx_strand_id
1 'polypeptide(L)' 'MKDLVLVCYSCGTEAESAFSQNSGHCICCGGGVIATYEEYIKKLGKENEK' A
#
# COMPACT_ATOMS: atom_id res chain seq x y z
N MET A 1 2.55 -18.83 -10.54
CA MET A 1 1.58 -18.06 -9.73
C MET A 1 2.03 -16.61 -9.84
N LYS A 2 1.14 -15.65 -10.12
CA LYS A 2 1.50 -14.23 -10.00
C LYS A 2 1.26 -13.87 -8.54
N ASP A 3 2.31 -13.67 -7.77
CA ASP A 3 2.21 -13.22 -6.40
C ASP A 3 1.41 -11.91 -6.34
N LEU A 4 0.36 -11.91 -5.53
CA LEU A 4 -0.52 -10.77 -5.33
C LEU A 4 0.23 -9.78 -4.41
N VAL A 5 1.02 -8.87 -5.01
CA VAL A 5 1.77 -7.87 -4.24
C VAL A 5 0.80 -6.87 -3.62
N LEU A 6 0.71 -6.92 -2.29
CA LEU A 6 -0.02 -5.97 -1.46
C LEU A 6 0.91 -4.82 -1.08
N VAL A 7 0.39 -3.59 -1.06
CA VAL A 7 1.11 -2.38 -0.69
C VAL A 7 0.29 -1.52 0.26
N CYS A 8 0.95 -0.65 1.01
CA CYS A 8 0.27 0.39 1.78
C CYS A 8 -0.41 1.39 0.84
N TYR A 9 -1.71 1.60 1.01
CA TYR A 9 -2.49 2.54 0.19
C TYR A 9 -2.07 4.02 0.38
N SER A 10 -1.42 4.33 1.51
CA SER A 10 -1.00 5.70 1.83
C SER A 10 0.34 6.07 1.20
N CYS A 11 1.34 5.19 1.25
CA CYS A 11 2.71 5.48 0.82
C CYS A 11 3.30 4.50 -0.21
N GLY A 12 2.58 3.44 -0.58
CA GLY A 12 3.02 2.48 -1.61
C GLY A 12 4.03 1.43 -1.14
N THR A 13 4.41 1.42 0.14
CA THR A 13 5.38 0.45 0.66
C THR A 13 4.79 -0.96 0.67
N GLU A 14 5.56 -1.95 0.20
CA GLU A 14 5.14 -3.36 0.11
C GLU A 14 4.76 -3.96 1.46
N ALA A 15 3.61 -4.63 1.51
CA ALA A 15 3.00 -5.01 2.77
C ALA A 15 3.81 -6.06 3.55
N GLU A 16 4.48 -6.97 2.84
CA GLU A 16 5.38 -7.97 3.44
C GLU A 16 6.51 -7.34 4.26
N SER A 17 7.02 -6.19 3.83
CA SER A 17 8.10 -5.47 4.53
C SER A 17 7.59 -4.33 5.42
N ALA A 18 6.37 -3.85 5.17
CA ALA A 18 5.89 -2.59 5.72
C ALA A 18 4.85 -2.71 6.82
N PHE A 19 4.24 -3.87 7.08
CA PHE A 19 3.27 -4.00 8.17
C PHE A 19 3.89 -4.67 9.37
N SER A 20 3.81 -3.99 10.51
CA SER A 20 4.11 -4.64 11.77
C SER A 20 2.98 -5.64 12.07
N GLN A 21 3.31 -6.94 12.12
CA GLN A 21 2.36 -8.04 12.34
C GLN A 21 1.45 -7.82 13.56
N ASN A 22 1.89 -6.98 14.51
CA ASN A 22 1.21 -6.76 15.77
C ASN A 22 0.26 -5.55 15.79
N SER A 23 0.30 -4.68 14.77
CA SER A 23 -0.48 -3.44 14.75
C SER A 23 -1.34 -3.26 13.51
N GLY A 24 -1.05 -3.95 12.40
CA GLY A 24 -1.79 -3.74 11.15
C GLY A 24 -1.60 -2.34 10.56
N HIS A 25 -0.60 -1.59 11.05
CA HIS A 25 -0.21 -0.29 10.55
C HIS A 25 1.07 -0.40 9.72
N CYS A 26 1.13 0.40 8.65
CA CYS A 26 2.33 0.57 7.86
C CYS A 26 3.40 1.31 8.68
N ILE A 27 4.59 0.73 8.79
CA ILE A 27 5.71 1.32 9.54
C ILE A 27 6.20 2.63 8.92
N CYS A 28 6.02 2.82 7.61
CA CYS A 28 6.55 3.98 6.89
C CYS A 28 5.71 5.25 7.09
N CYS A 29 4.39 5.13 7.17
CA CYS A 29 3.48 6.28 7.24
C CYS A 29 2.46 6.21 8.39
N GLY A 30 2.41 5.10 9.14
CA GLY A 30 1.37 4.84 10.14
C GLY A 30 0.00 4.47 9.56
N GLY A 31 -0.16 4.47 8.23
CA GLY A 31 -1.43 4.15 7.56
C GLY A 31 -1.80 2.67 7.67
N GLY A 32 -3.05 2.37 8.00
CA GLY A 32 -3.55 0.99 8.18
C GLY A 32 -4.24 0.37 6.96
N VAL A 33 -4.29 1.07 5.82
CA VAL A 33 -5.03 0.60 4.64
C VAL A 33 -4.09 -0.10 3.67
N ILE A 34 -4.41 -1.35 3.32
CA ILE A 34 -3.68 -2.18 2.35
C ILE A 34 -4.46 -2.19 1.03
N ALA A 35 -3.75 -2.13 -0.09
CA ALA A 35 -4.32 -2.24 -1.42
C ALA A 35 -3.41 -3.09 -2.31
N THR A 36 -3.94 -3.57 -3.43
CA THR A 36 -3.07 -4.16 -4.46
C THR A 36 -2.24 -3.08 -5.13
N TYR A 37 -1.10 -3.47 -5.70
CA TYR A 37 -0.26 -2.53 -6.45
C TYR A 37 -1.05 -1.78 -7.54
N GLU A 38 -1.95 -2.48 -8.26
CA GLU A 38 -2.79 -1.85 -9.29
C GLU A 38 -3.72 -0.76 -8.73
N GLU A 39 -4.35 -1.00 -7.57
CA GLU A 39 -5.23 -0.01 -6.93
C GLU A 39 -4.44 1.20 -6.43
N TYR A 40 -3.21 0.99 -5.94
CA TYR A 40 -2.32 2.08 -5.54
C TYR A 40 -1.91 2.95 -6.74
N ILE A 41 -1.55 2.34 -7.88
CA ILE A 41 -1.22 3.08 -9.10
C ILE A 41 -2.45 3.84 -9.63
N LYS A 42 -3.65 3.25 -9.60
CA LYS A 42 -4.89 3.97 -9.97
C LYS A 42 -5.13 5.19 -9.10
N LYS A 43 -4.83 5.12 -7.80
CA LYS A 43 -4.91 6.28 -6.90
C LYS A 43 -3.92 7.38 -7.34
N LEU A 44 -2.66 7.04 -7.56
CA LEU A 44 -1.64 8.01 -8.01
C LEU A 44 -2.01 8.66 -9.35
N GLY A 45 -2.60 7.90 -10.27
CA GLY A 45 -3.13 8.42 -11.52
C GLY A 45 -4.24 9.45 -11.34
N LYS A 46 -5.15 9.23 -10.36
CA LYS A 46 -6.22 10.19 -10.02
C LYS A 46 -5.72 11.44 -9.30
N GLU A 47 -4.63 11.35 -8.55
CA GLU A 47 -4.04 12.50 -7.85
C GLU A 47 -3.27 13.43 -8.81
N ASN A 48 -2.75 12.92 -9.93
CA ASN A 48 -2.06 13.72 -10.96
C ASN A 48 -3.02 14.44 -11.94
N GLU A 49 -4.32 14.26 -11.80
CA GLU A 49 -5.35 14.88 -12.66
C GLU A 49 -5.99 16.13 -12.03
N LYS A 50 -5.40 16.65 -10.94
CA LYS A 50 -5.80 17.88 -10.23
C LYS A 50 -4.70 18.93 -10.27
#